data_AF-A0A412XAX7-F1
#
_entry.id   AF-A0A412XAX7-F1
#
_cell.length_a   1.000
_cell.length_b   1.000
_cell.length_c   1.000
_cell.angle_alpha   90.00
_cell.angle_beta   90.00
_cell.angle_gamma   90.00
#
_symmetry.space_group_name_H-M   'P 1'
#
loop_
_entity.id
_entity.type
_entity.pdbx_description
1 polymer ?
#
loop_
_entity_poly.entity_id
_entity_poly.type
_entity_poly.pdbx_seq_one_letter_code
_entity_poly.pdbx_strand_id
1 'polypeptide(L)'
;MGPYLALPVLKSYLQEVEQYKVDIVDLNVEFYDDLLSFRHVEECCKRYRESKDSFSSNVQLTIELIQKSALNVDEAKDIFRSKRYFNLKERQYAENIFRNALYIINHVSYGVKYTFNSIDLPYDYYSTPEIMKSLADTLHNPFISFYETAFLKRIQREKIEFIGISVSGCFQLISAVTLAKLIKEECPSVKHVSLGGNYITRLADDCMKEWHPFFEYIDSIMMYDGEEPLARLLEALDSGDDNLDCVPNLCHAKGGKIYKNHRIE
;
A
#
# COMPACT_ATOMS: atom_id res chain seq x y z
N MET A 1 -4.98 -17.94 7.31
CA MET A 1 -3.85 -17.82 6.37
C MET A 1 -2.59 -17.59 7.19
N GLY A 2 -1.50 -18.30 6.90
CA GLY A 2 -0.19 -18.02 7.51
C GLY A 2 0.39 -16.70 6.98
N PRO A 3 1.51 -16.21 7.53
CA PRO A 3 2.19 -15.01 7.03
C PRO A 3 2.60 -15.20 5.56
N TYR A 4 2.50 -14.14 4.76
CA TYR A 4 2.95 -14.16 3.37
C TYR A 4 4.48 -14.22 3.32
N LEU A 5 5.03 -15.38 2.96
CA LEU A 5 6.48 -15.66 3.06
C LEU A 5 7.32 -15.13 1.89
N ALA A 6 6.70 -14.70 0.79
CA ALA A 6 7.43 -14.28 -0.41
C ALA A 6 8.42 -13.14 -0.13
N LEU A 7 8.00 -12.10 0.60
CA LEU A 7 8.88 -10.97 0.92
C LEU A 7 10.04 -11.38 1.85
N PRO A 8 9.82 -12.09 2.99
CA PRO A 8 10.92 -12.62 3.79
C PRO A 8 11.93 -13.49 3.02
N VAL A 9 11.46 -14.34 2.11
CA VAL A 9 12.33 -15.20 1.28
C VAL A 9 13.18 -14.35 0.34
N LEU A 10 12.55 -13.41 -0.39
CA LEU A 10 13.26 -12.47 -1.27
C LEU A 10 14.33 -11.66 -0.50
N LYS A 11 13.98 -11.13 0.67
CA LYS A 11 14.94 -10.41 1.51
C LYS A 11 16.11 -11.31 1.94
N SER A 12 15.82 -12.53 2.39
CA SER A 12 16.89 -13.47 2.78
C SER A 12 17.82 -13.78 1.62
N TYR A 13 17.28 -14.00 0.42
CA TYR A 13 18.08 -14.27 -0.78
C TYR A 13 19.00 -13.09 -1.12
N LEU A 14 18.43 -11.88 -1.23
CA LEU A 14 19.19 -10.68 -1.59
C LEU A 14 20.24 -10.28 -0.54
N GLN A 15 19.99 -10.52 0.75
CA GLN A 15 20.94 -10.20 1.80
C GLN A 15 22.04 -11.23 1.95
N GLU A 16 21.70 -12.52 1.96
CA GLU A 16 22.64 -13.59 2.29
C GLU A 16 23.45 -14.06 1.06
N VAL A 17 22.85 -14.00 -0.13
CA VAL A 17 23.50 -14.43 -1.38
C VAL A 17 24.17 -13.23 -2.06
N GLU A 18 23.41 -12.16 -2.26
CA GLU A 18 23.83 -11.02 -3.11
C GLU A 18 24.38 -9.82 -2.32
N GLN A 19 24.34 -9.86 -0.98
CA GLN A 19 24.87 -8.83 -0.09
C GLN A 19 24.23 -7.43 -0.24
N TYR A 20 23.03 -7.33 -0.81
CA TYR A 20 22.28 -6.08 -0.86
C TYR A 20 21.74 -5.69 0.53
N LYS A 21 21.71 -4.37 0.82
CA LYS A 21 21.00 -3.85 1.98
C LYS A 21 19.50 -3.76 1.67
N VAL A 22 18.72 -4.72 2.18
CA VAL A 22 17.28 -4.80 1.92
C VAL A 22 16.43 -4.57 3.17
N ASP A 23 15.46 -3.66 3.05
CA ASP A 23 14.42 -3.44 4.04
C ASP A 23 13.04 -3.82 3.48
N ILE A 24 12.17 -4.30 4.36
CA ILE A 24 10.76 -4.59 4.06
C ILE A 24 9.90 -3.77 5.02
N VAL A 25 8.85 -3.18 4.49
CA VAL A 25 7.80 -2.50 5.23
C VAL A 25 6.43 -3.04 4.79
N ASP A 26 5.48 -3.06 5.73
CA ASP A 26 4.08 -3.35 5.40
C ASP A 26 3.29 -2.04 5.48
N LEU A 27 3.18 -1.36 4.34
CA LEU A 27 2.48 -0.09 4.26
C LEU A 27 0.97 -0.22 4.48
N ASN A 28 0.38 -1.41 4.33
CA ASN A 28 -1.03 -1.61 4.69
C ASN A 28 -1.18 -1.55 6.21
N VAL A 29 -0.29 -2.20 6.96
CA VAL A 29 -0.28 -2.16 8.43
C VAL A 29 0.04 -0.76 8.93
N GLU A 30 1.04 -0.08 8.34
CA GLU A 30 1.38 1.30 8.72
C GLU A 30 0.22 2.28 8.44
N PHE A 31 -0.50 2.10 7.33
CA PHE A 31 -1.69 2.90 7.02
C PHE A 31 -2.77 2.73 8.09
N TYR A 32 -3.11 1.49 8.46
CA TYR A 32 -4.08 1.25 9.53
C TYR A 32 -3.59 1.67 10.91
N ASP A 33 -2.28 1.63 11.16
CA ASP A 33 -1.72 2.11 12.43
C ASP A 33 -1.88 3.62 12.61
N ASP A 34 -1.71 4.41 11.53
CA ASP A 34 -1.97 5.86 11.51
C ASP A 34 -3.48 6.16 11.56
N LEU A 35 -4.27 5.49 10.72
CA LEU A 35 -5.73 5.62 10.66
C LEU A 35 -6.39 5.33 12.03
N LEU A 36 -5.91 4.30 12.73
CA LEU A 36 -6.36 3.88 14.05
C LEU A 36 -5.39 4.33 15.15
N SER A 37 -4.90 5.57 15.06
CA SER A 37 -4.14 6.22 16.13
C SER A 37 -5.04 7.09 17.00
N PHE A 38 -4.69 7.29 18.27
CA PHE A 38 -5.39 8.26 19.13
C PHE A 38 -5.49 9.63 18.44
N ARG A 39 -4.39 10.11 17.85
CA ARG A 39 -4.33 11.39 17.14
C ARG A 39 -5.38 11.50 16.03
N HIS A 40 -5.45 10.50 15.15
CA HIS A 40 -6.37 10.53 14.01
C HIS A 40 -7.82 10.42 14.47
N VAL A 41 -8.11 9.51 15.41
CA VAL A 41 -9.48 9.33 15.94
C VAL A 41 -9.95 10.58 16.68
N GLU A 42 -9.08 11.24 17.45
CA GLU A 42 -9.39 12.50 18.13
C GLU A 42 -9.72 13.62 17.14
N GLU A 43 -8.95 13.75 16.05
CA GLU A 43 -9.21 14.71 14.99
C GLU A 43 -10.55 14.41 14.29
N CYS A 44 -10.85 13.14 14.01
CA CYS A 44 -12.16 12.74 13.49
C CYS A 44 -13.31 13.08 14.45
N CYS A 45 -13.13 12.88 15.76
CA CYS A 45 -14.10 13.29 16.77
C CYS A 45 -14.31 14.82 16.76
N LYS A 46 -13.24 15.60 16.57
CA LYS A 46 -13.31 17.06 16.48
C LYS A 46 -14.07 17.50 15.24
N ARG A 47 -13.73 16.96 14.06
CA ARG A 47 -14.44 17.23 12.80
C ARG A 47 -15.93 16.88 12.90
N TYR A 48 -16.26 15.77 13.54
CA TYR A 48 -17.66 15.41 13.83
C TYR A 48 -18.36 16.47 14.69
N ARG A 49 -17.72 16.98 15.75
CA ARG A 49 -18.30 18.03 16.60
C ARG A 49 -18.57 19.32 15.84
N GLU A 50 -17.67 19.69 14.91
CA GLU A 50 -17.81 20.89 14.07
C GLU A 50 -18.96 20.78 13.06
N SER A 51 -19.33 19.57 12.63
CA SER A 51 -20.43 19.32 11.69
C SER A 51 -21.60 18.56 12.28
N LYS A 52 -21.72 18.51 13.62
CA LYS A 52 -22.67 17.67 14.37
C LYS A 52 -24.11 17.80 13.85
N ASP A 53 -24.55 19.03 13.61
CA ASP A 53 -25.92 19.34 13.20
C ASP A 53 -26.27 18.84 11.78
N SER A 54 -25.27 18.45 10.99
CA SER A 54 -25.46 17.86 9.66
C SER A 54 -25.81 16.37 9.70
N PHE A 55 -25.68 15.72 10.86
CA PHE A 55 -25.96 14.29 11.03
C PHE A 55 -27.35 14.05 11.64
N SER A 56 -27.96 12.90 11.32
CA SER A 56 -29.23 12.49 11.94
C SER A 56 -29.09 12.25 13.44
N SER A 57 -30.18 12.41 14.20
CA SER A 57 -30.18 12.21 15.66
C SER A 57 -29.64 10.84 16.10
N ASN A 58 -29.92 9.78 15.32
CA ASN A 58 -29.42 8.43 15.61
C ASN A 58 -27.90 8.33 15.49
N VAL A 59 -27.32 8.96 14.46
CA VAL A 59 -25.86 9.02 14.29
C VAL A 59 -25.25 9.82 15.44
N GLN A 60 -25.86 10.96 15.79
CA GLN A 60 -25.35 11.80 16.87
C GLN A 60 -25.30 11.05 18.21
N LEU A 61 -26.40 10.40 18.59
CA LEU A 61 -26.49 9.57 19.80
C LEU A 61 -25.47 8.43 19.78
N THR A 62 -25.31 7.76 18.64
CA THR A 62 -24.36 6.65 18.51
C THR A 62 -22.92 7.12 18.72
N ILE A 63 -22.52 8.21 18.07
CA ILE A 63 -21.16 8.76 18.21
C ILE A 63 -20.91 9.22 19.65
N GLU A 64 -21.88 9.87 20.29
CA GLU A 64 -21.76 10.30 21.69
C GLU A 64 -21.51 9.12 22.65
N LEU A 65 -22.16 7.98 22.42
CA LEU A 65 -21.98 6.77 23.22
C LEU A 65 -20.61 6.11 23.01
N ILE A 66 -20.10 6.10 21.78
CA ILE A 66 -18.90 5.32 21.43
C ILE A 66 -17.60 6.13 21.41
N GLN A 67 -17.63 7.46 21.32
CA GLN A 67 -16.43 8.30 21.15
C GLN A 67 -15.37 8.05 22.22
N LYS A 68 -15.77 7.90 23.50
CA LYS A 68 -14.82 7.64 24.59
C LYS A 68 -14.15 6.27 24.45
N SER A 69 -14.88 5.27 23.96
CA SER A 69 -14.32 3.95 23.66
C SER A 69 -13.41 4.00 22.45
N ALA A 70 -13.77 4.75 21.41
CA ALA A 70 -12.99 4.88 20.18
C ALA A 70 -11.59 5.47 20.44
N LEU A 71 -11.45 6.37 21.41
CA LEU A 71 -10.15 6.93 21.78
C LEU A 71 -9.18 5.92 22.43
N ASN A 72 -9.63 4.72 22.82
CA ASN A 72 -8.75 3.66 23.35
C ASN A 72 -8.10 2.82 22.23
N VAL A 73 -8.01 3.33 21.00
CA VAL A 73 -7.47 2.58 19.84
C VAL A 73 -6.05 2.08 20.05
N ASP A 74 -5.18 2.82 20.73
CA ASP A 74 -3.80 2.37 20.96
C ASP A 74 -3.76 1.16 21.91
N GLU A 75 -4.58 1.14 22.97
CA GLU A 75 -4.74 -0.05 23.83
C GLU A 75 -5.30 -1.25 23.04
N ALA A 76 -6.25 -1.01 22.13
CA ALA A 76 -6.77 -2.06 21.25
C ALA A 76 -5.68 -2.64 20.32
N LYS A 77 -4.79 -1.78 19.79
CA LYS A 77 -3.62 -2.21 19.01
C LYS A 77 -2.64 -3.02 19.86
N ASP A 78 -2.38 -2.61 21.11
CA ASP A 78 -1.50 -3.33 22.03
C ASP A 78 -2.04 -4.73 22.38
N ILE A 79 -3.36 -4.88 22.52
CA ILE A 79 -4.00 -6.20 22.66
C ILE A 79 -3.69 -7.07 21.44
N PHE A 80 -3.89 -6.55 20.22
CA PHE A 80 -3.66 -7.29 18.97
C PHE A 80 -2.19 -7.64 18.73
N ARG A 81 -1.26 -6.81 19.21
CA ARG A 81 0.19 -7.00 19.06
C ARG A 81 0.81 -7.88 20.14
N SER A 82 0.06 -8.28 21.16
CA SER A 82 0.57 -9.05 22.30
C SER A 82 -0.12 -10.40 22.43
N LYS A 83 0.37 -11.22 23.38
CA LYS A 83 -0.26 -12.52 23.70
C LYS A 83 -1.72 -12.37 24.20
N ARG A 84 -2.13 -11.15 24.58
CA ARG A 84 -3.51 -10.81 24.97
C ARG A 84 -4.52 -11.07 23.85
N TYR A 85 -4.09 -11.00 22.59
CA TYR A 85 -4.91 -11.35 21.42
C TYR A 85 -5.56 -12.74 21.52
N PHE A 86 -4.89 -13.70 22.15
CA PHE A 86 -5.42 -15.07 22.30
C PHE A 86 -6.51 -15.19 23.39
N ASN A 87 -6.69 -14.16 24.23
CA ASN A 87 -7.83 -14.07 25.13
C ASN A 87 -9.04 -13.53 24.36
N LEU A 88 -10.05 -14.39 24.18
CA LEU A 88 -11.27 -14.07 23.41
C LEU A 88 -11.97 -12.79 23.91
N LYS A 89 -12.03 -12.56 25.23
CA LYS A 89 -12.71 -11.40 25.80
C LYS A 89 -11.95 -10.11 25.49
N GLU A 90 -10.63 -10.14 25.62
CA GLU A 90 -9.78 -8.98 25.32
C GLU A 90 -9.77 -8.68 23.82
N ARG A 91 -9.72 -9.72 22.98
CA ARG A 91 -9.83 -9.55 21.52
C ARG A 91 -11.16 -8.92 21.13
N GLN A 92 -12.29 -9.42 21.65
CA GLN A 92 -13.61 -8.84 21.39
C GLN A 92 -13.72 -7.39 21.86
N TYR A 93 -13.12 -7.07 23.01
CA TYR A 93 -13.04 -5.71 23.52
C TYR A 93 -12.27 -4.78 22.56
N ALA A 94 -11.09 -5.20 22.10
CA ALA A 94 -10.30 -4.45 21.13
C ALA A 94 -10.99 -4.32 19.76
N GLU A 95 -11.63 -5.38 19.26
CA GLU A 95 -12.43 -5.36 18.03
C GLU A 95 -13.56 -4.33 18.10
N ASN A 96 -14.25 -4.22 19.25
CA ASN A 96 -15.29 -3.21 19.46
C ASN A 96 -14.74 -1.79 19.45
N ILE A 97 -13.54 -1.57 20.01
CA ILE A 97 -12.86 -0.27 19.93
C ILE A 97 -12.57 0.10 18.47
N PHE A 98 -12.03 -0.83 17.66
CA PHE A 98 -11.79 -0.59 16.24
C PHE A 98 -13.08 -0.30 15.48
N ARG A 99 -14.16 -1.05 15.74
CA ARG A 99 -15.47 -0.79 15.13
C ARG A 99 -16.00 0.61 15.48
N ASN A 100 -15.83 1.02 16.74
CA ASN A 100 -16.25 2.34 17.20
C ASN A 100 -15.44 3.46 16.52
N ALA A 101 -14.12 3.31 16.45
CA ALA A 101 -13.24 4.26 15.76
C ALA A 101 -13.57 4.35 14.27
N LEU A 102 -13.67 3.22 13.56
CA LEU A 102 -14.03 3.17 12.14
C LEU A 102 -15.42 3.74 11.88
N TYR A 103 -16.38 3.56 12.81
CA TYR A 103 -17.70 4.20 12.69
C TYR A 103 -17.56 5.72 12.63
N ILE A 104 -16.80 6.33 13.54
CA ILE A 104 -16.61 7.78 13.56
C ILE A 104 -15.83 8.25 12.33
N ILE A 105 -14.72 7.58 12.01
CA ILE A 105 -13.88 7.90 10.83
C ILE A 105 -14.72 7.90 9.56
N ASN A 106 -15.54 6.89 9.34
CA ASN A 106 -16.39 6.79 8.14
C ASN A 106 -17.45 7.89 8.03
N HIS A 107 -17.97 8.41 9.15
CA HIS A 107 -18.96 9.49 9.10
C HIS A 107 -18.35 10.87 8.78
N VAL A 108 -17.05 11.03 8.99
CA VAL A 108 -16.32 12.27 8.65
C VAL A 108 -15.43 12.11 7.41
N SER A 109 -15.37 10.90 6.85
CA SER A 109 -14.67 10.62 5.59
C SER A 109 -15.63 10.84 4.43
N TYR A 110 -15.20 11.63 3.44
CA TYR A 110 -16.04 11.94 2.29
C TYR A 110 -15.80 10.91 1.18
N GLY A 111 -16.84 10.14 0.84
CA GLY A 111 -16.81 9.19 -0.28
C GLY A 111 -15.88 7.97 -0.13
N VAL A 112 -15.22 7.80 1.02
CA VAL A 112 -14.33 6.66 1.32
C VAL A 112 -14.88 5.89 2.50
N LYS A 113 -14.85 4.55 2.40
CA LYS A 113 -15.26 3.66 3.48
C LYS A 113 -14.13 2.74 3.92
N TYR A 114 -13.80 2.81 5.20
CA TYR A 114 -12.82 1.95 5.85
C TYR A 114 -13.52 0.83 6.60
N THR A 115 -13.11 -0.40 6.33
CA THR A 115 -13.41 -1.55 7.18
C THR A 115 -12.10 -2.10 7.74
N PHE A 116 -12.17 -3.12 8.59
CA PHE A 116 -10.95 -3.76 9.11
C PHE A 116 -10.13 -4.47 8.02
N ASN A 117 -10.76 -4.84 6.89
CA ASN A 117 -10.15 -5.66 5.85
C ASN A 117 -10.20 -5.02 4.45
N SER A 118 -10.76 -3.82 4.30
CA SER A 118 -10.90 -3.15 3.01
C SER A 118 -10.98 -1.63 3.15
N ILE A 119 -10.59 -0.97 2.07
CA ILE A 119 -10.76 0.47 1.84
C ILE A 119 -11.55 0.59 0.55
N ASP A 120 -12.80 1.00 0.63
CA ASP A 120 -13.67 1.17 -0.52
C ASP A 120 -13.57 2.64 -0.97
N LEU A 121 -12.90 2.85 -2.09
CA LEU A 121 -12.77 4.14 -2.76
C LEU A 121 -13.91 4.32 -3.79
N PRO A 122 -14.28 5.55 -4.18
CA PRO A 122 -15.33 5.81 -5.16
C PRO A 122 -14.83 5.59 -6.61
N TYR A 123 -13.96 4.59 -6.80
CA TYR A 123 -13.27 4.28 -8.05
C TYR A 123 -13.36 2.78 -8.34
N ASP A 124 -13.55 2.44 -9.61
CA ASP A 124 -13.47 1.06 -10.05
C ASP A 124 -12.01 0.63 -10.22
N TYR A 125 -11.51 -0.17 -9.27
CA TYR A 125 -10.15 -0.70 -9.30
C TYR A 125 -9.93 -1.79 -10.37
N TYR A 126 -10.96 -2.16 -11.16
CA TYR A 126 -10.79 -2.96 -12.38
C TYR A 126 -10.64 -2.09 -13.65
N SER A 127 -10.83 -0.78 -13.55
CA SER A 127 -10.78 0.15 -14.67
C SER A 127 -9.51 0.99 -14.61
N THR A 128 -8.57 0.75 -15.54
CA THR A 128 -7.33 1.55 -15.63
C THR A 128 -7.60 3.06 -15.68
N PRO A 129 -8.56 3.59 -16.48
CA PRO A 129 -8.89 5.02 -16.45
C PRO A 129 -9.34 5.53 -15.06
N GLU A 130 -10.14 4.77 -14.32
CA GLU A 130 -10.58 5.18 -12.97
C GLU A 130 -9.44 5.12 -11.96
N ILE A 131 -8.55 4.12 -12.06
CA ILE A 131 -7.32 4.08 -11.26
C ILE A 131 -6.47 5.33 -11.54
N MET A 132 -6.21 5.65 -12.81
CA MET A 132 -5.38 6.81 -13.18
C MET A 132 -6.00 8.13 -12.72
N LYS A 133 -7.33 8.26 -12.82
CA LYS A 133 -8.08 9.42 -12.31
C LYS A 133 -7.92 9.58 -10.79
N SER A 134 -7.94 8.48 -10.04
CA SER A 134 -7.81 8.51 -8.57
C SER A 134 -6.45 9.02 -8.07
N LEU A 135 -5.41 9.01 -8.90
CA LEU A 135 -4.04 9.37 -8.49
C LEU A 135 -3.85 10.86 -8.19
N ALA A 136 -4.73 11.72 -8.71
CA ALA A 136 -4.72 13.16 -8.48
C ALA A 136 -5.82 13.62 -7.52
N ASP A 137 -6.70 12.72 -7.06
CA ASP A 137 -7.83 13.07 -6.20
C ASP A 137 -7.43 13.03 -4.73
N THR A 138 -6.89 14.13 -4.22
CA THR A 138 -6.51 14.29 -2.82
C THR A 138 -7.69 14.25 -1.84
N LEU A 139 -8.93 14.37 -2.33
CA LEU A 139 -10.12 14.33 -1.48
C LEU A 139 -10.53 12.89 -1.15
N HIS A 140 -10.51 12.00 -2.15
CA HIS A 140 -10.97 10.62 -2.00
C HIS A 140 -9.86 9.59 -1.94
N ASN A 141 -8.62 9.91 -2.34
CA ASN A 141 -7.50 8.99 -2.26
C ASN A 141 -6.66 9.28 -0.99
N PRO A 142 -6.89 8.55 0.12
CA PRO A 142 -6.19 8.81 1.39
C PRO A 142 -4.72 8.42 1.35
N PHE A 143 -4.30 7.64 0.34
CA PHE A 143 -2.92 7.17 0.24
C PHE A 143 -1.95 8.31 -0.09
N ILE A 144 -2.42 9.36 -0.77
CA ILE A 144 -1.58 10.50 -1.15
C ILE A 144 -0.98 11.16 0.09
N SER A 145 -1.84 11.66 0.99
CA SER A 145 -1.39 12.34 2.21
C SER A 145 -0.66 11.40 3.18
N PHE A 146 -1.05 10.13 3.22
CA PHE A 146 -0.36 9.12 4.02
C PHE A 146 1.10 8.95 3.59
N TYR A 147 1.36 8.74 2.30
CA TYR A 147 2.73 8.52 1.80
C TYR A 147 3.60 9.77 1.95
N GLU A 148 3.08 10.95 1.61
CA GLU A 148 3.78 12.25 1.74
C GLU A 148 4.23 12.53 3.18
N THR A 149 3.40 12.16 4.16
CA THR A 149 3.64 12.53 5.57
C THR A 149 4.86 11.83 6.16
N ALA A 150 5.10 10.56 5.81
CA ALA A 150 6.12 9.74 6.46
C ALA A 150 6.99 8.93 5.49
N PHE A 151 6.40 8.18 4.56
CA PHE A 151 7.14 7.17 3.82
C PHE A 151 8.10 7.77 2.77
N LEU A 152 7.68 8.82 2.04
CA LEU A 152 8.57 9.48 1.07
C LEU A 152 9.79 10.12 1.75
N LYS A 153 9.61 10.69 2.95
CA LYS A 153 10.71 11.24 3.76
C LYS A 153 11.70 10.16 4.19
N ARG A 154 11.21 8.94 4.46
CA ARG A 154 12.08 7.79 4.76
C ARG A 154 12.94 7.44 3.56
N ILE A 155 12.34 7.32 2.37
CA ILE A 155 13.03 7.01 1.12
C ILE A 155 14.18 7.99 0.88
N GLN A 156 13.91 9.29 0.98
CA GLN A 156 14.92 10.33 0.77
C GLN A 156 16.04 10.28 1.81
N ARG A 157 15.70 10.14 3.10
CA ARG A 157 16.68 10.08 4.19
C ARG A 157 17.61 8.88 4.06
N GLU A 158 17.06 7.72 3.71
CA GLU A 158 17.80 6.46 3.57
C GLU A 158 18.48 6.33 2.19
N LYS A 159 18.23 7.28 1.28
CA LYS A 159 18.72 7.30 -0.10
C LYS A 159 18.44 5.98 -0.82
N ILE A 160 17.20 5.51 -0.70
CA ILE A 160 16.77 4.27 -1.36
C ILE A 160 16.83 4.48 -2.87
N GLU A 161 17.44 3.53 -3.58
CA GLU A 161 17.64 3.58 -5.03
C GLU A 161 16.72 2.63 -5.82
N PHE A 162 16.27 1.54 -5.19
CA PHE A 162 15.36 0.57 -5.78
C PHE A 162 14.15 0.37 -4.86
N ILE A 163 12.94 0.36 -5.44
CA ILE A 163 11.70 0.06 -4.71
C ILE A 163 10.91 -1.02 -5.45
N GLY A 164 10.69 -2.15 -4.77
CA GLY A 164 9.74 -3.18 -5.17
C GLY A 164 8.42 -3.02 -4.41
N ILE A 165 7.30 -2.93 -5.14
CA ILE A 165 5.95 -2.81 -4.57
C ILE A 165 5.19 -4.12 -4.82
N SER A 166 4.84 -4.84 -3.75
CA SER A 166 4.08 -6.08 -3.84
C SER A 166 2.57 -5.80 -3.94
N VAL A 167 1.96 -6.26 -5.04
CA VAL A 167 0.54 -6.13 -5.35
C VAL A 167 -0.07 -7.53 -5.47
N SER A 168 -0.63 -8.00 -4.37
CA SER A 168 -1.21 -9.35 -4.25
C SER A 168 -2.72 -9.39 -4.51
N GLY A 169 -3.41 -8.25 -4.44
CA GLY A 169 -4.84 -8.15 -4.71
C GLY A 169 -5.21 -6.92 -5.54
N CYS A 170 -6.32 -7.00 -6.28
CA CYS A 170 -6.83 -5.93 -7.13
C CYS A 170 -7.07 -4.61 -6.38
N PHE A 171 -7.59 -4.70 -5.15
CA PHE A 171 -7.85 -3.54 -4.29
C PHE A 171 -6.59 -2.77 -3.87
N GLN A 172 -5.38 -3.31 -4.08
CA GLN A 172 -4.12 -2.65 -3.79
C GLN A 172 -3.60 -1.79 -4.95
N LEU A 173 -4.20 -1.88 -6.15
CA LEU A 173 -3.69 -1.19 -7.34
C LEU A 173 -3.67 0.33 -7.17
N ILE A 174 -4.75 0.93 -6.67
CA ILE A 174 -4.82 2.39 -6.49
C ILE A 174 -3.72 2.86 -5.53
N SER A 175 -3.56 2.19 -4.40
CA SER A 175 -2.50 2.45 -3.43
C SER A 175 -1.10 2.30 -4.04
N ALA A 176 -0.83 1.19 -4.73
CA ALA A 176 0.47 0.90 -5.32
C ALA A 176 0.88 1.89 -6.42
N VAL A 177 -0.04 2.23 -7.32
CA VAL A 177 0.23 3.18 -8.42
C VAL A 177 0.32 4.61 -7.88
N THR A 178 -0.45 4.96 -6.83
CA THR A 178 -0.31 6.24 -6.12
C THR A 178 1.09 6.37 -5.53
N LEU A 179 1.57 5.32 -4.84
CA LEU A 179 2.92 5.31 -4.28
C LEU A 179 3.99 5.46 -5.36
N ALA A 180 3.88 4.70 -6.46
CA ALA A 180 4.81 4.76 -7.57
C ALA A 180 4.89 6.18 -8.19
N LYS A 181 3.73 6.82 -8.41
CA LYS A 181 3.66 8.20 -8.90
C LYS A 181 4.40 9.16 -7.98
N LEU A 182 4.08 9.14 -6.68
CA LEU A 182 4.70 10.05 -5.71
C LEU A 182 6.21 9.82 -5.57
N ILE A 183 6.67 8.56 -5.66
CA ILE A 183 8.10 8.25 -5.68
C ILE A 183 8.78 8.90 -6.89
N LYS A 184 8.20 8.76 -8.09
CA LYS A 184 8.77 9.35 -9.31
C LYS A 184 8.78 10.88 -9.28
N GLU A 185 7.79 11.49 -8.63
CA GLU A 185 7.67 12.95 -8.51
C GLU A 185 8.60 13.54 -7.44
N GLU A 186 8.80 12.85 -6.31
CA GLU A 186 9.41 13.46 -5.11
C GLU A 186 10.71 12.79 -4.65
N CYS A 187 11.05 11.58 -5.11
CA CYS A 187 12.18 10.81 -4.61
C CYS A 187 13.26 10.60 -5.68
N PRO A 188 14.10 11.61 -5.98
CA PRO A 188 15.10 11.54 -7.05
C PRO A 188 16.21 10.52 -6.80
N SER A 189 16.36 9.99 -5.58
CA SER A 189 17.29 8.90 -5.30
C SER A 189 16.83 7.57 -5.90
N VAL A 190 15.52 7.39 -6.12
CA VAL A 190 14.96 6.12 -6.60
C VAL A 190 15.15 6.04 -8.11
N LYS A 191 16.07 5.16 -8.52
CA LYS A 191 16.40 4.89 -9.93
C LYS A 191 15.37 3.97 -10.57
N HIS A 192 14.82 3.02 -9.82
CA HIS A 192 13.92 2.00 -10.36
C HIS A 192 12.78 1.64 -9.41
N VAL A 193 11.55 1.63 -9.94
CA VAL A 193 10.31 1.21 -9.29
C VAL A 193 9.77 0.00 -10.03
N SER A 194 9.70 -1.14 -9.34
CA SER A 194 9.16 -2.39 -9.87
C SER A 194 7.89 -2.80 -9.12
N LEU A 195 6.83 -3.17 -9.83
CA LEU A 195 5.71 -3.86 -9.22
C LEU A 195 5.96 -5.37 -9.24
N GLY A 196 5.46 -6.11 -8.25
CA GLY A 196 5.53 -7.56 -8.26
C GLY A 196 4.37 -8.19 -7.51
N GLY A 197 4.23 -9.51 -7.57
CA GLY A 197 3.18 -10.24 -6.86
C GLY A 197 2.09 -10.81 -7.76
N ASN A 198 1.23 -11.64 -7.17
CA ASN A 198 0.35 -12.54 -7.91
C ASN A 198 -0.63 -11.81 -8.84
N TYR A 199 -1.25 -10.74 -8.33
CA TYR A 199 -2.30 -10.05 -9.09
C TYR A 199 -1.71 -9.25 -10.24
N ILE A 200 -0.66 -8.46 -10.00
CA ILE A 200 -0.02 -7.67 -11.07
C ILE A 200 0.63 -8.55 -12.13
N THR A 201 1.15 -9.73 -11.76
CA THR A 201 1.65 -10.73 -12.71
C THR A 201 0.57 -11.15 -13.69
N ARG A 202 -0.62 -11.52 -13.20
CA ARG A 202 -1.75 -11.92 -14.06
C ARG A 202 -2.24 -10.78 -14.93
N LEU A 203 -2.35 -9.57 -14.37
CA LEU A 203 -2.75 -8.37 -15.12
C LEU A 203 -1.75 -8.07 -16.24
N ALA A 204 -0.45 -8.15 -15.96
CA ALA A 204 0.59 -7.96 -16.96
C ALA A 204 0.49 -9.03 -18.05
N ASP A 205 0.33 -10.30 -17.67
CA ASP A 205 0.28 -11.42 -18.60
C ASP A 205 -0.93 -11.32 -19.56
N ASP A 206 -2.12 -11.12 -19.00
CA ASP A 206 -3.38 -11.15 -19.74
C ASP A 206 -3.67 -9.84 -20.50
N CYS A 207 -3.36 -8.69 -19.90
CA CYS A 207 -3.88 -7.39 -20.35
C CYS A 207 -2.81 -6.43 -20.90
N MET A 208 -1.53 -6.59 -20.56
CA MET A 208 -0.46 -5.67 -20.99
C MET A 208 0.31 -6.22 -22.20
N LYS A 209 -0.34 -6.20 -23.37
CA LYS A 209 0.28 -6.56 -24.67
C LYS A 209 0.84 -5.34 -25.40
N GLU A 210 0.22 -4.19 -25.16
CA GLU A 210 0.61 -2.88 -25.68
C GLU A 210 0.96 -1.97 -24.50
N TRP A 211 1.32 -0.71 -24.78
CA TRP A 211 1.56 0.29 -23.74
C TRP A 211 0.44 0.33 -22.71
N HIS A 212 0.82 0.27 -21.43
CA HIS A 212 -0.11 0.39 -20.30
C HIS A 212 0.21 1.65 -19.48
N PRO A 213 -0.78 2.50 -19.14
CA PRO A 213 -0.56 3.77 -18.43
C PRO A 213 0.20 3.68 -17.11
N PHE A 214 0.22 2.52 -16.45
CA PHE A 214 1.02 2.33 -15.23
C PHE A 214 2.52 2.57 -15.46
N PHE A 215 3.03 2.30 -16.66
CA PHE A 215 4.43 2.54 -17.03
C PHE A 215 4.79 4.04 -17.15
N GLU A 216 3.84 4.94 -16.91
CA GLU A 216 4.15 6.36 -16.63
C GLU A 216 4.83 6.53 -15.26
N TYR A 217 4.58 5.61 -14.32
CA TYR A 217 5.01 5.72 -12.92
C TYR A 217 5.88 4.55 -12.43
N ILE A 218 5.96 3.46 -13.21
CA ILE A 218 6.78 2.28 -12.89
C ILE A 218 7.74 1.99 -14.04
N ASP A 219 8.87 1.38 -13.74
CA ASP A 219 9.88 1.01 -14.74
C ASP A 219 9.71 -0.45 -15.20
N SER A 220 9.19 -1.31 -14.31
CA SER A 220 9.01 -2.73 -14.60
C SER A 220 7.94 -3.39 -13.74
N ILE A 221 7.56 -4.60 -14.13
CA ILE A 221 6.80 -5.55 -13.36
C ILE A 221 7.61 -6.84 -13.27
N MET A 222 8.03 -7.23 -12.07
CA MET A 222 8.61 -8.53 -11.78
C MET A 222 7.49 -9.58 -11.74
N MET A 223 7.44 -10.43 -12.76
CA MET A 223 6.43 -11.46 -12.92
C MET A 223 6.83 -12.76 -12.21
N TYR A 224 5.86 -13.57 -11.80
CA TYR A 224 6.10 -14.91 -11.26
C TYR A 224 7.03 -14.90 -10.02
N ASP A 225 7.89 -15.91 -9.89
CA ASP A 225 8.91 -16.00 -8.83
C ASP A 225 10.09 -15.08 -9.15
N GLY A 226 10.66 -14.49 -8.10
CA GLY A 226 11.44 -13.26 -8.23
C GLY A 226 12.82 -13.31 -7.60
N GLU A 227 13.21 -14.39 -6.92
CA GLU A 227 14.47 -14.50 -6.16
C GLU A 227 15.69 -14.22 -7.05
N GLU A 228 15.96 -15.12 -8.00
CA GLU A 228 17.05 -14.96 -8.96
C GLU A 228 16.79 -13.81 -9.97
N PRO A 229 15.58 -13.65 -10.55
CA PRO A 229 15.29 -12.53 -11.44
C PRO A 229 15.52 -11.14 -10.85
N LEU A 230 15.17 -10.93 -9.58
CA LEU A 230 15.37 -9.63 -8.92
C LEU A 230 16.84 -9.35 -8.65
N ALA A 231 17.62 -10.37 -8.29
CA ALA A 231 19.08 -10.21 -8.18
C ALA A 231 19.68 -9.76 -9.51
N ARG A 232 19.34 -10.44 -10.63
CA ARG A 232 19.80 -10.06 -11.98
C ARG A 232 19.34 -8.67 -12.40
N LEU A 233 18.13 -8.27 -11.99
CA LEU A 233 17.64 -6.90 -12.22
C LEU A 233 18.53 -5.88 -11.50
N LEU A 234 18.84 -6.12 -10.23
CA LEU A 234 19.69 -5.22 -9.45
C LEU A 234 21.11 -5.15 -10.01
N GLU A 235 21.71 -6.29 -10.40
CA GLU A 235 23.02 -6.33 -11.06
C GLU A 235 23.05 -5.51 -12.36
N ALA A 236 22.01 -5.63 -13.19
CA ALA A 236 21.88 -4.85 -14.42
C ALA A 236 21.83 -3.35 -14.10
N LEU A 237 21.03 -2.94 -13.11
CA LEU A 237 20.93 -1.55 -12.66
C LEU A 237 22.25 -1.00 -12.09
N ASP A 238 22.97 -1.80 -11.31
CA ASP A 238 24.27 -1.42 -10.72
C ASP A 238 25.36 -1.28 -11.79
N SER A 239 25.31 -2.10 -12.84
CA SER A 239 26.24 -2.01 -13.98
C SER A 239 26.01 -0.76 -14.85
N GLY A 240 24.88 -0.08 -14.68
CA GLY A 240 24.45 1.03 -15.54
C GLY A 240 24.01 0.58 -16.93
N ASP A 241 23.70 -0.71 -17.11
CA ASP A 241 23.17 -1.24 -18.36
C ASP A 241 21.65 -1.02 -18.43
N ASP A 242 21.21 -0.14 -19.34
CA ASP A 242 19.78 0.09 -19.62
C ASP A 242 19.13 -1.10 -20.36
N ASN A 243 19.91 -2.13 -20.71
CA ASN A 243 19.41 -3.32 -21.37
C ASN A 243 18.85 -4.35 -20.38
N LEU A 244 17.57 -4.22 -20.08
CA LEU A 244 16.86 -5.15 -19.21
C LEU A 244 16.39 -6.43 -19.93
N ASP A 245 16.61 -6.59 -21.24
CA ASP A 245 16.10 -7.70 -22.07
C ASP A 245 16.61 -9.09 -21.59
N CYS A 246 17.72 -9.12 -20.85
CA CYS A 246 18.32 -10.36 -20.31
C CYS A 246 17.77 -10.77 -18.94
N VAL A 247 17.00 -9.90 -18.26
CA VAL A 247 16.45 -10.19 -16.94
C VAL A 247 15.24 -11.11 -17.10
N PRO A 248 15.30 -12.38 -16.65
CA PRO A 248 14.17 -13.30 -16.76
C PRO A 248 12.95 -12.77 -15.99
N ASN A 249 11.75 -13.22 -16.34
CA ASN A 249 10.50 -12.88 -15.66
C ASN A 249 10.17 -11.36 -15.60
N LEU A 250 10.91 -10.50 -16.30
CA LEU A 250 10.69 -9.07 -16.27
C LEU A 250 9.74 -8.63 -17.39
N CYS A 251 8.73 -7.85 -17.02
CA CYS A 251 7.93 -7.06 -17.94
C CYS A 251 8.36 -5.60 -17.82
N HIS A 252 8.89 -4.99 -18.87
CA HIS A 252 9.40 -3.61 -18.82
C HIS A 252 9.02 -2.84 -20.08
N ALA A 253 9.10 -1.51 -20.01
CA ALA A 253 8.81 -0.65 -21.14
C ALA A 253 10.09 -0.06 -21.74
N LYS A 254 10.20 -0.06 -23.07
CA LYS A 254 11.30 0.56 -23.82
C LYS A 254 10.78 1.19 -25.10
N GLY A 255 11.05 2.48 -25.32
CA GLY A 255 10.58 3.20 -26.51
C GLY A 255 9.06 3.18 -26.71
N GLY A 256 8.29 3.23 -25.61
CA GLY A 256 6.81 3.22 -25.65
C GLY A 256 6.18 1.85 -25.94
N LYS A 257 6.96 0.77 -25.93
CA LYS A 257 6.49 -0.61 -26.09
C LYS A 257 6.79 -1.43 -24.85
N ILE A 258 5.92 -2.41 -24.57
CA ILE A 258 6.09 -3.35 -23.47
C ILE A 258 6.81 -4.61 -23.99
N TYR A 259 7.81 -5.04 -23.23
CA TYR A 259 8.59 -6.25 -23.47
C TYR A 259 8.39 -7.19 -22.29
N LYS A 260 8.14 -8.45 -22.58
CA LYS A 260 8.05 -9.53 -21.59
C LYS A 260 9.18 -10.49 -21.86
N ASN A 261 10.12 -10.57 -20.92
CA ASN A 261 11.28 -11.41 -21.06
C ASN A 261 10.94 -12.89 -20.83
N HIS A 262 11.88 -13.76 -21.19
CA HIS A 262 11.71 -15.19 -21.04
C HIS A 262 11.39 -15.57 -19.60
N ARG A 263 10.45 -16.51 -19.43
CA ARG A 263 10.07 -17.02 -18.12
C ARG A 263 11.07 -18.09 -17.67
N ILE A 264 11.45 -18.06 -16.40
CA ILE A 264 12.11 -19.17 -15.71
C ILE A 264 11.20 -19.72 -14.61
N GLU A 265 11.33 -21.03 -14.36
CA GLU A 265 10.62 -21.76 -13.30
C GLU A 265 11.44 -21.82 -12.02
#